data_AF-A0A522GAQ9-F1
#
_entry.id   AF-A0A522GAQ9-F1
#
_cell.length_a   1.000
_cell.length_b   1.000
_cell.length_c   1.000
_cell.angle_alpha   90.00
_cell.angle_beta   90.00
_cell.angle_gamma   90.00
#
_symmetry.space_group_name_H-M   'P 1'
#
loop_
_entity.id
_entity.type
_entity.pdbx_description
1 polymer ?
#
loop_
_entity_poly.entity_id
_entity_poly.type
_entity_poly.pdbx_seq_one_letter_code
_entity_poly.pdbx_strand_id
1 'polypeptide(L)'
;TVIKDVKPDDPIMEEEIFGPVLPVIDFKDFEEIYAIIEQNSKPLSVYIFSQNKKLIRDFLKRTQSGNASVNETVMQIAPPYLPYGGVGNSGMGRYHGKGSFDTFSNQRSVLVKSNLLDIPIRYPPYSRLKAKIVSLLMR
;
A
#
# COMPACT_ATOMS: atom_id res chain seq x y z
N THR A 1 -15.54 -4.12 -26.23
CA THR A 1 -14.58 -4.14 -27.36
C THR A 1 -13.23 -4.60 -26.87
N VAL A 2 -12.57 -5.53 -27.56
CA VAL A 2 -11.19 -5.94 -27.26
C VAL A 2 -10.31 -5.46 -28.40
N ILE A 3 -9.20 -4.81 -28.06
CA ILE A 3 -8.23 -4.28 -29.04
C ILE A 3 -6.92 -5.03 -28.83
N LYS A 4 -6.39 -5.63 -29.88
CA LYS A 4 -5.12 -6.37 -29.88
C LYS A 4 -4.02 -5.51 -30.49
N ASP A 5 -2.77 -5.96 -30.33
CA ASP A 5 -1.59 -5.32 -30.89
C ASP A 5 -1.42 -3.86 -30.44
N VAL A 6 -1.90 -3.55 -29.23
CA VAL A 6 -1.82 -2.21 -28.63
C VAL A 6 -0.40 -1.96 -28.16
N LYS A 7 0.12 -0.77 -28.47
CA LYS A 7 1.42 -0.31 -27.97
C LYS A 7 1.23 0.54 -26.70
N PRO A 8 2.22 0.54 -25.79
CA PRO A 8 2.15 1.35 -24.57
C PRO A 8 1.98 2.86 -24.79
N ASP A 9 2.38 3.37 -25.97
CA ASP A 9 2.29 4.77 -26.38
C ASP A 9 1.07 5.10 -27.26
N ASP A 10 0.15 4.15 -27.48
CA ASP A 10 -1.10 4.43 -28.20
C ASP A 10 -2.02 5.34 -27.38
N PRO A 11 -2.81 6.25 -28.00
CA PRO A 11 -3.67 7.20 -27.28
C PRO A 11 -4.66 6.56 -26.29
N ILE A 12 -5.09 5.33 -26.54
CA ILE A 12 -5.99 4.59 -25.64
C ILE A 12 -5.36 4.21 -24.29
N MET A 13 -4.04 4.29 -24.19
CA MET A 13 -3.25 4.01 -22.99
C MET A 13 -2.89 5.27 -22.19
N GLU A 14 -3.16 6.47 -22.72
CA GLU A 14 -2.77 7.74 -22.08
C GLU A 14 -3.70 8.16 -20.93
N GLU A 15 -4.95 7.69 -20.94
CA GLU A 15 -5.96 8.05 -19.94
C GLU A 15 -6.74 6.83 -19.42
N GLU A 16 -7.45 7.03 -18.31
CA GLU A 16 -8.34 6.00 -17.77
C GLU A 16 -9.54 5.78 -18.70
N ILE A 17 -9.63 4.58 -19.28
CA ILE A 17 -10.64 4.24 -20.29
C ILE A 17 -12.08 4.44 -19.80
N PHE A 18 -12.36 4.07 -18.54
CA PHE A 18 -13.67 4.16 -17.88
C PHE A 18 -14.88 3.75 -18.74
N GLY A 19 -14.68 2.78 -19.62
CA GLY A 19 -15.61 2.41 -20.68
C GLY A 19 -15.45 0.95 -21.13
N PRO A 20 -16.31 0.46 -22.05
CA PRO A 20 -16.39 -0.95 -22.40
C PRO A 20 -15.31 -1.38 -23.42
N VAL A 21 -14.07 -0.92 -23.24
CA VAL A 21 -12.93 -1.21 -24.12
C VAL A 21 -11.78 -1.81 -23.31
N LEU A 22 -11.17 -2.87 -23.83
CA LEU A 22 -10.05 -3.57 -23.20
C LEU A 22 -8.87 -3.68 -24.18
N PRO A 23 -7.84 -2.84 -24.05
CA PRO A 23 -6.60 -2.99 -24.80
C PRO A 23 -5.79 -4.18 -24.27
N VAL A 24 -5.16 -4.91 -25.19
CA VAL A 24 -4.32 -6.07 -24.89
C VAL A 24 -2.93 -5.79 -25.45
N ILE A 25 -1.95 -5.78 -24.56
CA ILE A 25 -0.52 -5.63 -24.87
C ILE A 25 0.13 -7.00 -24.72
N ASP A 26 0.73 -7.49 -25.80
CA ASP A 26 1.54 -8.72 -25.76
C ASP A 26 2.93 -8.41 -25.19
N PHE A 27 3.46 -9.35 -24.41
CA PHE A 27 4.78 -9.22 -23.78
C PHE A 27 5.52 -10.55 -23.81
N LYS A 28 6.84 -10.52 -23.77
CA LYS A 28 7.68 -11.73 -23.79
C LYS A 28 8.12 -12.16 -22.40
N ASP A 29 8.36 -11.17 -21.54
CA ASP A 29 8.74 -11.39 -20.16
C ASP A 29 8.14 -10.32 -19.25
N PHE A 30 8.20 -10.57 -17.94
CA PHE A 30 7.61 -9.68 -16.96
C PHE A 30 8.40 -8.39 -16.76
N GLU A 31 9.68 -8.29 -17.18
CA GLU A 31 10.44 -7.04 -17.06
C GLU A 31 9.85 -5.95 -17.96
N GLU A 32 9.39 -6.33 -19.16
CA GLU A 32 8.63 -5.43 -20.06
C GLU A 32 7.39 -4.88 -19.35
N ILE A 33 6.64 -5.74 -18.65
CA ILE A 33 5.43 -5.35 -17.92
C ILE A 33 5.75 -4.46 -16.72
N TYR A 34 6.79 -4.77 -15.95
CA TYR A 34 7.18 -3.91 -14.83
C TYR A 34 7.61 -2.53 -15.30
N ALA A 35 8.34 -2.43 -16.42
CA ALA A 35 8.70 -1.14 -17.00
C ALA A 35 7.46 -0.32 -17.41
N ILE A 36 6.45 -0.95 -18.01
CA ILE A 36 5.18 -0.28 -18.36
C ILE A 36 4.47 0.20 -17.09
N ILE A 37 4.35 -0.65 -16.07
CA ILE A 37 3.67 -0.29 -14.81
C ILE A 37 4.42 0.84 -14.07
N GLU A 38 5.75 0.80 -14.02
CA GLU A 38 6.58 1.77 -13.31
C GLU A 38 6.59 3.16 -13.97
N GLN A 39 6.42 3.22 -15.29
CA GLN A 39 6.28 4.50 -16.02
C GLN A 39 4.94 5.18 -15.78
N ASN A 40 3.93 4.43 -15.34
CA ASN A 40 2.58 4.92 -15.12
C ASN A 40 2.33 5.33 -13.67
N SER A 41 1.30 6.15 -13.48
CA SER A 41 0.87 6.53 -12.13
C SER A 41 0.35 5.32 -11.35
N LYS A 42 0.55 5.31 -10.02
CA LYS A 42 0.20 4.15 -9.18
C LYS A 42 -1.30 3.87 -9.23
N PRO A 43 -1.74 2.70 -9.76
CA PRO A 43 -3.14 2.42 -9.97
C PRO A 43 -3.87 2.09 -8.67
N LEU A 44 -5.19 2.21 -8.68
CA LEU A 44 -6.03 1.81 -7.55
C LEU A 44 -6.00 0.30 -7.31
N SER A 45 -5.95 -0.50 -8.37
CA SER A 45 -5.91 -1.96 -8.29
C SER A 45 -4.99 -2.57 -9.34
N VAL A 46 -4.32 -3.66 -8.99
CA VAL A 46 -3.58 -4.52 -9.93
C VAL A 46 -4.09 -5.96 -9.83
N TYR A 47 -4.06 -6.66 -10.95
CA TYR A 47 -4.57 -8.03 -11.06
C TYR A 47 -3.52 -8.91 -11.70
N ILE A 48 -3.26 -10.08 -11.11
CA ILE A 48 -2.41 -11.10 -11.72
C ILE A 48 -3.15 -12.43 -11.81
N PHE A 49 -3.13 -13.03 -12.98
CA PHE A 49 -3.64 -14.38 -13.22
C PHE A 49 -2.47 -15.33 -13.41
N SER A 50 -2.27 -16.24 -12.46
CA SER A 50 -1.18 -17.23 -12.50
C SER A 50 -1.41 -18.36 -11.50
N GLN A 51 -0.82 -19.53 -11.78
CA GLN A 51 -0.67 -20.62 -10.80
C GLN A 51 0.74 -20.66 -10.20
N ASN A 52 1.69 -19.89 -10.73
CA ASN A 52 3.07 -19.89 -10.26
C ASN A 52 3.21 -18.99 -9.03
N LYS A 53 3.34 -19.61 -7.85
CA LYS A 53 3.48 -18.92 -6.56
C LYS A 53 4.73 -18.03 -6.46
N LYS A 54 5.80 -18.33 -7.20
CA LYS A 54 6.99 -17.47 -7.24
C LYS A 54 6.66 -16.20 -8.01
N LEU A 55 6.10 -16.35 -9.21
CA LEU A 55 5.68 -15.22 -10.05
C LEU A 55 4.68 -14.30 -9.34
N ILE A 56 3.66 -14.87 -8.68
CA ILE A 56 2.68 -14.09 -7.90
C ILE A 56 3.36 -13.26 -6.82
N ARG A 57 4.27 -13.87 -6.05
CA ARG A 57 4.99 -13.16 -4.98
C ARG A 57 5.90 -12.07 -5.54
N ASP A 58 6.58 -12.34 -6.65
CA ASP A 58 7.47 -11.37 -7.28
C ASP A 58 6.69 -10.19 -7.85
N PHE A 59 5.56 -10.44 -8.53
CA PHE A 59 4.66 -9.40 -9.03
C PHE A 59 4.12 -8.50 -7.92
N LEU A 60 3.63 -9.08 -6.82
CA LEU A 60 3.09 -8.33 -5.68
C LEU A 60 4.17 -7.53 -4.94
N LYS A 61 5.44 -7.94 -5.00
CA LYS A 61 6.55 -7.20 -4.40
C LYS A 61 7.04 -6.04 -5.26
N ARG A 62 6.97 -6.18 -6.58
CA ARG A 62 7.51 -5.21 -7.53
C ARG A 62 6.50 -4.15 -7.96
N THR A 63 5.21 -4.44 -7.86
CA THR A 63 4.16 -3.47 -8.18
C THR A 63 3.70 -2.71 -6.93
N GLN A 64 3.32 -1.45 -7.12
CA GLN A 64 2.69 -0.64 -6.07
C GLN A 64 1.31 -0.19 -6.53
N SER A 65 0.31 -0.45 -5.70
CA SER A 65 -1.08 -0.11 -5.98
C SER A 65 -1.86 0.09 -4.68
N GLY A 66 -3.08 0.63 -4.79
CA GLY A 66 -4.00 0.68 -3.66
C GLY A 66 -4.35 -0.72 -3.14
N ASN A 67 -4.72 -1.60 -4.08
CA ASN A 67 -5.18 -2.95 -3.82
C ASN A 67 -4.59 -3.92 -4.87
N ALA A 68 -4.59 -5.21 -4.56
CA ALA A 68 -4.17 -6.25 -5.49
C ALA A 68 -5.08 -7.48 -5.38
N SER A 69 -5.24 -8.23 -6.47
CA SER A 69 -5.89 -9.55 -6.44
C SER A 69 -5.19 -10.55 -7.33
N VAL A 70 -5.27 -11.81 -6.93
CA VAL A 70 -4.67 -12.95 -7.61
C VAL A 70 -5.80 -13.84 -8.10
N ASN A 71 -5.84 -14.11 -9.40
CA ASN A 71 -6.86 -14.93 -10.05
C ASN A 71 -8.30 -14.44 -9.84
N GLU A 72 -8.48 -13.12 -9.63
CA GLU A 72 -9.78 -12.48 -9.46
C GLU A 72 -9.66 -10.98 -9.78
N THR A 73 -10.77 -10.36 -10.15
CA THR A 73 -10.89 -8.91 -10.33
C THR A 73 -12.03 -8.36 -9.48
N VAL A 74 -11.96 -7.09 -9.10
CA VAL A 74 -13.00 -6.33 -8.37
C VAL A 74 -13.30 -6.83 -6.95
N MET A 75 -13.37 -8.13 -6.72
CA MET A 75 -13.86 -8.75 -5.48
C MET A 75 -13.06 -8.40 -4.23
N GLN A 76 -11.85 -7.86 -4.34
CA GLN A 76 -11.12 -7.31 -3.19
C GLN A 76 -11.88 -6.19 -2.46
N ILE A 77 -12.87 -5.56 -3.12
CA ILE A 77 -13.74 -4.56 -2.50
C ILE A 77 -14.78 -5.17 -1.55
N ALA A 78 -15.15 -6.44 -1.73
CA ALA A 78 -16.28 -7.03 -1.02
C ALA A 78 -16.01 -7.35 0.47
N PRO A 79 -14.84 -7.88 0.87
CA PRO A 79 -14.60 -8.21 2.27
C PRO A 79 -14.46 -6.95 3.15
N PRO A 80 -15.30 -6.78 4.19
CA PRO A 80 -15.31 -5.56 5.00
C PRO A 80 -14.06 -5.41 5.89
N TYR A 81 -13.26 -6.47 6.04
CA TYR A 81 -12.02 -6.47 6.82
C TYR A 81 -10.78 -6.11 5.99
N LEU A 82 -10.90 -6.02 4.66
CA LEU A 82 -9.81 -5.52 3.82
C LEU A 82 -9.92 -4.00 3.72
N PRO A 83 -8.90 -3.24 4.16
CA PRO A 83 -8.89 -1.80 3.98
C PRO A 83 -8.81 -1.47 2.49
N TYR A 84 -9.78 -0.74 1.97
CA TYR A 84 -9.84 -0.36 0.57
C TYR A 84 -9.49 1.12 0.40
N GLY A 85 -8.55 1.41 -0.50
CA GLY A 85 -8.15 2.78 -0.83
C GLY A 85 -6.97 2.84 -1.78
N GLY A 86 -6.63 4.04 -2.22
CA GLY A 86 -5.56 4.30 -3.19
C GLY A 86 -4.19 4.52 -2.56
N VAL A 87 -3.20 4.78 -3.42
CA VAL A 87 -1.87 5.26 -3.05
C VAL A 87 -1.32 6.17 -4.15
N GLY A 88 -0.78 7.34 -3.76
CA GLY A 88 -0.29 8.31 -4.75
C GLY A 88 -1.43 8.89 -5.58
N ASN A 89 -1.31 8.84 -6.90
CA ASN A 89 -2.32 9.39 -7.81
C ASN A 89 -3.69 8.71 -7.72
N SER A 90 -3.76 7.44 -7.29
CA SER A 90 -5.02 6.74 -7.08
C SER A 90 -5.72 7.10 -5.75
N GLY A 91 -5.10 7.91 -4.89
CA GLY A 91 -5.71 8.42 -3.66
C GLY A 91 -4.86 8.21 -2.40
N MET A 92 -5.47 8.54 -1.25
CA MET A 92 -4.87 8.38 0.08
C MET A 92 -5.92 7.92 1.09
N GLY A 93 -5.46 7.37 2.22
CA GLY A 93 -6.35 6.79 3.23
C GLY A 93 -6.99 5.50 2.77
N ARG A 94 -7.65 4.79 3.70
CA ARG A 94 -8.34 3.53 3.43
C ARG A 94 -9.55 3.39 4.34
N TYR A 95 -10.65 2.86 3.82
CA TYR A 95 -11.88 2.63 4.57
C TYR A 95 -12.33 1.16 4.43
N HIS A 96 -13.59 0.87 4.75
CA HIS A 96 -14.25 -0.43 4.96
C HIS A 96 -14.20 -0.95 6.39
N GLY A 97 -15.33 -1.49 6.84
CA GLY A 97 -15.50 -2.09 8.17
C GLY A 97 -14.88 -1.23 9.27
N LYS A 98 -13.94 -1.82 10.02
CA LYS A 98 -13.18 -1.11 11.06
C LYS A 98 -12.33 0.05 10.52
N GLY A 99 -11.78 -0.09 9.31
CA GLY A 99 -11.00 0.98 8.67
C GLY A 99 -11.82 2.26 8.44
N SER A 100 -13.12 2.15 8.17
CA SER A 100 -14.01 3.31 8.14
C SER A 100 -14.12 3.98 9.51
N PHE A 101 -14.34 3.19 10.57
CA PHE A 101 -14.39 3.72 11.93
C PHE A 101 -13.09 4.43 12.31
N ASP A 102 -11.94 3.79 12.05
CA ASP A 102 -10.63 4.37 12.32
C ASP A 102 -10.39 5.67 11.53
N THR A 103 -10.82 5.73 10.26
CA THR A 103 -10.69 6.91 9.39
C THR A 103 -11.49 8.11 9.91
N PHE A 104 -12.70 7.86 10.42
CA PHE A 104 -13.59 8.91 10.91
C PHE A 104 -13.51 9.13 12.43
N SER A 105 -12.51 8.54 13.09
CA SER A 105 -12.29 8.68 14.53
C SER A 105 -10.96 9.34 14.85
N ASN A 106 -10.93 10.10 15.94
CA ASN A 106 -9.68 10.58 16.53
C ASN A 106 -9.16 9.55 17.55
N GLN A 107 -8.09 8.83 17.22
CA GLN A 107 -7.43 7.90 18.16
C GLN A 107 -6.64 8.68 19.22
N ARG A 108 -7.35 9.19 20.23
CA ARG A 108 -6.78 10.01 21.31
C ARG A 108 -5.96 9.16 22.29
N SER A 109 -4.65 9.36 22.28
CA SER A 109 -3.74 8.78 23.27
C SER A 109 -3.87 9.43 24.65
N VAL A 110 -3.95 8.62 25.70
CA VAL A 110 -4.00 9.07 27.10
C VAL A 110 -2.98 8.29 27.93
N LEU A 111 -2.04 8.98 28.58
CA LEU A 111 -1.09 8.40 29.52
C LEU A 111 -1.48 8.80 30.95
N VAL A 112 -1.71 7.81 31.80
CA VAL A 112 -1.95 8.00 33.24
C VAL A 112 -0.74 7.47 34.00
N LYS A 113 0.02 8.37 34.63
CA LYS A 113 1.17 8.01 35.46
C LYS A 113 0.73 7.95 36.93
N SER A 114 1.18 6.91 37.66
CA SER A 114 1.04 6.87 39.12
C SER A 114 1.93 7.93 39.80
N ASN A 115 1.42 8.52 40.88
CA ASN A 115 2.18 9.45 41.72
C ASN A 115 3.08 8.74 42.74
N LEU A 116 3.02 7.41 42.84
CA LEU A 116 3.75 6.64 43.85
C LEU A 116 5.24 6.47 43.56
N LEU A 117 5.62 6.41 42.27
CA LEU A 117 6.99 6.17 41.85
C LEU A 117 7.38 7.16 40.76
N ASP A 118 8.49 7.85 40.98
CA ASP A 118 9.05 8.78 40.03
C ASP A 118 10.53 8.52 39.80
N ILE A 119 10.89 8.13 38.57
CA ILE A 119 12.25 7.72 38.23
C ILE A 119 13.13 8.98 38.17
N PRO A 120 14.11 9.17 39.09
CA PRO A 120 14.87 10.43 39.19
C PRO A 120 15.81 10.70 38.01
N ILE A 121 16.01 9.70 37.15
CA ILE A 121 16.91 9.77 35.99
C ILE A 121 16.51 10.88 35.00
N ARG A 122 15.23 11.24 34.97
CA ARG A 122 14.68 12.30 34.09
C ARG A 122 14.99 13.72 34.56
N TYR A 123 15.43 13.90 35.81
CA TYR A 123 15.69 15.21 36.40
C TYR A 123 17.17 15.62 36.36
N PRO A 124 17.46 16.93 36.18
CA PRO A 124 18.81 17.49 36.33
C PRO A 124 19.42 17.27 37.73
N PRO A 125 20.76 17.35 37.87
CA PRO A 125 21.75 17.49 36.80
C PRO A 125 21.93 16.18 36.02
N TYR A 126 22.19 16.30 34.72
CA TYR A 126 22.41 15.17 33.83
C TYR A 126 23.89 14.75 33.85
N SER A 127 24.16 13.52 34.25
CA SER A 127 25.52 12.96 34.32
C SER A 127 25.78 11.97 33.19
N ARG A 128 27.06 11.73 32.87
CA ARG A 128 27.47 10.70 31.89
C ARG A 128 26.92 9.31 32.25
N LEU A 129 26.78 9.02 33.54
CA LEU A 129 26.18 7.77 34.01
C LEU A 129 24.68 7.69 33.71
N LYS A 130 23.91 8.75 34.02
CA LYS A 130 22.47 8.83 33.67
C LYS A 130 22.26 8.67 32.17
N ALA A 131 23.07 9.35 31.35
CA ALA A 131 23.02 9.23 29.90
C ALA A 131 23.33 7.81 29.41
N LYS A 132 24.34 7.14 29.99
CA LYS A 132 24.68 5.75 29.66
C LYS A 132 23.52 4.80 30.00
N ILE A 133 22.89 4.95 31.17
CA ILE A 133 21.73 4.14 31.59
C ILE A 133 20.55 4.34 30.61
N VAL A 134 20.22 5.58 30.27
CA VAL A 134 19.14 5.89 29.31
C VAL A 134 19.45 5.29 27.94
N SER A 135 20.69 5.43 27.44
CA SER A 135 21.10 4.86 26.15
C SER A 135 21.06 3.32 26.10
N LEU A 136 21.26 2.66 27.26
CA LEU A 136 21.15 1.22 27.38
C LEU A 136 19.67 0.76 27.39
N LEU A 137 18.77 1.54 27.99
CA LEU A 137 17.34 1.23 28.09
C LEU A 137 16.53 1.55 26.81
N MET A 138 17.04 2.46 25.97
CA MET A 138 16.41 2.85 24.70
C MET A 138 16.96 2.10 23.48
N ARG A 139 17.89 1.17 23.69
CA ARG A 139 18.32 0.20 22.67
C ARG A 139 17.39 -1.00 22.68
#